data_AF-A0A662RGB1-F1
#
_entry.id   AF-A0A662RGB1-F1
#
_cell.length_a   1.000
_cell.length_b   1.000
_cell.length_c   1.000
_cell.angle_alpha   90.00
_cell.angle_beta   90.00
_cell.angle_gamma   90.00
#
_symmetry.space_group_name_H-M   'P 1'
#
loop_
_entity.id
_entity.type
_entity.pdbx_description
1 polymer ?
#
loop_
_entity_poly.entity_id
_entity_poly.type
_entity_poly.pdbx_seq_one_letter_code
_entity_poly.pdbx_strand_id
1 'polypeptide(L)'
;MSKRPALERFSSYAAAATLLIAVIAASLLGSGCIGGGNDAQHSMKLQIARSTTVLPIAEECARIFMEDYPGDRVFVSGGGSSHGVKAVADGTMGIGTASRDLTDSETEAHPDLAVHAIAMDGIAIVVHPENPVDGLTMAQLQGIYTGEITNWGMSVVEIQRL
;
A
#
# COMPACT_ATOMS: atom_id res chain seq x y z
N MET A 1 43.02 -71.70 -38.11
CA MET A 1 41.75 -71.16 -37.55
C MET A 1 42.07 -70.38 -36.29
N SER A 2 41.84 -69.06 -36.36
CA SER A 2 42.38 -68.01 -35.49
C SER A 2 41.78 -68.02 -34.09
N LYS A 3 42.62 -68.21 -33.05
CA LYS A 3 42.22 -68.05 -31.64
C LYS A 3 42.40 -66.59 -31.23
N ARG A 4 41.31 -65.84 -31.07
CA ARG A 4 41.26 -64.63 -30.21
C ARG A 4 39.84 -64.45 -29.66
N PRO A 5 39.59 -64.74 -28.36
CA PRO A 5 38.71 -63.85 -27.62
C PRO A 5 39.00 -63.83 -26.10
N ALA A 6 39.68 -62.79 -25.62
CA ALA A 6 39.67 -62.42 -24.20
C ALA A 6 40.02 -60.94 -24.00
N LEU A 7 40.96 -60.42 -24.80
CA LEU A 7 41.53 -59.07 -24.63
C LEU A 7 40.61 -57.91 -25.07
N GLU A 8 39.65 -58.14 -25.97
CA GLU A 8 38.74 -57.09 -26.47
C GLU A 8 37.70 -56.65 -25.42
N ARG A 9 37.28 -57.55 -24.53
CA ARG A 9 36.25 -57.26 -23.51
C ARG A 9 36.78 -56.37 -22.39
N PHE A 10 38.07 -56.45 -22.06
CA PHE A 10 38.70 -55.63 -21.01
C PHE A 10 38.79 -54.15 -21.41
N SER A 11 38.98 -53.84 -22.69
CA SER A 11 39.01 -52.45 -23.20
C SER A 11 37.64 -51.76 -23.08
N SER A 12 36.55 -52.50 -23.29
CA SER A 12 35.19 -51.95 -23.23
C SER A 12 34.76 -51.59 -21.81
N TYR A 13 35.19 -52.34 -20.79
CA TYR A 13 34.89 -52.01 -19.39
C TYR A 13 35.72 -50.84 -18.88
N ALA A 14 36.97 -50.69 -19.34
CA ALA A 14 37.80 -49.53 -19.02
C ALA A 14 37.19 -48.23 -19.57
N ALA A 15 36.69 -48.25 -20.82
CA ALA A 15 36.00 -47.11 -21.44
C ALA A 15 34.69 -46.74 -20.73
N ALA A 16 33.89 -47.74 -20.33
CA ALA A 16 32.65 -47.53 -19.59
C ALA A 16 32.91 -46.97 -18.17
N ALA A 17 33.96 -47.44 -17.50
CA ALA A 17 34.36 -46.93 -16.18
C ALA A 17 34.84 -45.48 -16.24
N THR A 18 35.62 -45.10 -17.26
CA THR A 18 36.05 -43.71 -17.47
C THR A 18 34.87 -42.77 -17.78
N LEU A 19 33.88 -43.25 -18.53
CA LEU A 19 32.68 -42.46 -18.84
C LEU A 19 31.84 -42.22 -17.57
N LEU A 20 31.70 -43.23 -16.70
CA LEU A 20 30.96 -43.12 -15.45
C LEU A 20 31.62 -42.14 -14.46
N ILE A 21 32.96 -42.19 -14.35
CA ILE A 21 33.72 -41.28 -13.49
C ILE A 21 33.61 -39.83 -13.99
N ALA A 22 33.62 -39.61 -15.31
CA ALA A 22 33.44 -38.28 -15.90
C ALA A 22 32.04 -37.69 -15.61
N VAL A 23 30.99 -38.51 -15.63
CA VAL A 23 29.61 -38.07 -15.30
C VAL A 23 29.47 -37.71 -13.81
N ILE A 24 30.11 -38.47 -12.92
CA ILE A 24 30.11 -38.17 -11.48
C ILE A 24 30.92 -36.89 -11.18
N ALA A 25 32.07 -36.69 -11.83
CA ALA A 25 32.85 -35.46 -11.69
C ALA A 25 32.12 -34.22 -12.22
N ALA A 26 31.38 -34.35 -13.33
CA ALA A 26 30.59 -33.26 -13.90
C ALA A 26 29.39 -32.87 -13.01
N SER A 27 28.80 -33.82 -12.28
CA SER A 27 27.71 -33.55 -11.34
C SER A 27 28.17 -32.91 -10.03
N LEU A 28 29.42 -33.14 -9.62
CA LEU A 28 30.02 -32.52 -8.43
C LEU A 28 30.49 -31.07 -8.65
N LEU A 29 30.73 -30.66 -9.90
CA LEU A 29 31.10 -29.28 -10.26
C LEU A 29 29.89 -28.34 -10.44
N GLY A 30 28.67 -28.89 -10.49
CA GLY A 30 27.42 -28.13 -10.63
C GLY A 30 26.85 -27.56 -9.32
N SER A 31 27.45 -27.86 -8.16
CA SER A 31 27.02 -27.33 -6.85
C SER A 31 27.85 -26.14 -6.37
N GLY A 32 28.55 -25.45 -7.29
CA GLY A 32 29.22 -24.19 -7.02
C GLY A 32 28.23 -23.12 -6.60
N CYS A 33 28.33 -22.72 -5.33
CA CYS A 33 27.47 -21.77 -4.64
C CYS A 33 27.20 -20.49 -5.44
N ILE A 34 25.98 -20.34 -5.96
CA ILE A 34 25.40 -19.02 -6.17
C ILE A 34 25.03 -18.54 -4.77
N GLY A 35 25.91 -17.74 -4.17
CA GLY A 35 25.59 -16.93 -3.01
C GLY A 35 24.55 -15.88 -3.40
N GLY A 36 23.30 -16.30 -3.54
CA GLY A 36 22.17 -15.41 -3.48
C GLY A 36 22.04 -14.99 -2.03
N GLY A 37 22.37 -13.73 -1.75
CA GLY A 37 22.00 -13.13 -0.47
C GLY A 37 20.52 -13.38 -0.26
N ASN A 38 20.18 -14.09 0.82
CA ASN A 38 18.82 -14.10 1.34
C ASN A 38 18.56 -12.72 1.95
N ASP A 39 18.52 -11.68 1.11
CA ASP A 39 17.63 -10.57 1.38
C ASP A 39 16.24 -11.18 1.21
N ALA A 40 15.66 -11.60 2.33
CA ALA A 40 14.27 -12.00 2.37
C ALA A 40 13.49 -10.81 1.81
N GLN A 41 13.11 -10.88 0.52
CA GLN A 41 12.18 -9.93 -0.07
C GLN A 41 10.92 -9.99 0.78
N HIS A 42 10.73 -8.98 1.63
CA HIS A 42 9.44 -8.72 2.25
C HIS A 42 8.44 -8.58 1.10
N SER A 43 7.42 -9.42 1.12
CA SER A 43 6.34 -9.40 0.13
C SER A 43 5.02 -9.31 0.87
N MET A 44 4.65 -8.07 1.12
CA MET A 44 3.47 -7.70 1.87
C MET A 44 2.43 -7.09 0.92
N LYS A 45 1.17 -7.45 1.15
CA LYS A 45 0.02 -6.86 0.46
C LYS A 45 -0.83 -6.08 1.47
N LEU A 46 -0.90 -4.76 1.29
CA LEU A 46 -1.70 -3.86 2.12
C LEU A 46 -2.89 -3.34 1.33
N GLN A 47 -4.06 -3.29 1.96
CA GLN A 47 -5.24 -2.65 1.41
C GLN A 47 -5.68 -1.50 2.33
N ILE A 48 -5.91 -0.33 1.74
CA ILE A 48 -6.24 0.91 2.43
C ILE A 48 -7.58 1.44 1.92
N ALA A 49 -8.59 1.55 2.78
CA ALA A 49 -9.87 2.20 2.48
C ALA A 49 -9.88 3.66 2.95
N ARG A 50 -10.16 4.59 2.04
CA ARG A 50 -9.85 6.00 2.27
C ARG A 50 -11.03 6.96 2.37
N SER A 51 -10.76 8.07 3.05
CA SER A 51 -11.43 9.36 2.92
C SER A 51 -11.13 9.97 1.56
N THR A 52 -12.10 10.68 0.97
CA THR A 52 -11.92 11.41 -0.29
C THR A 52 -10.85 12.50 -0.20
N THR A 53 -10.60 13.06 1.00
CA THR A 53 -9.59 14.12 1.20
C THR A 53 -8.17 13.54 1.31
N VAL A 54 -8.02 12.37 1.92
CA VAL A 54 -6.71 11.74 2.14
C VAL A 54 -6.22 10.99 0.88
N LEU A 55 -7.10 10.89 -0.12
CA LEU A 55 -6.92 10.19 -1.39
C LEU A 55 -5.56 10.52 -2.06
N PRO A 56 -5.28 11.75 -2.54
CA PRO A 56 -4.05 12.02 -3.28
C PRO A 56 -2.77 11.77 -2.46
N ILE A 57 -2.79 12.10 -1.16
CA ILE A 57 -1.64 11.92 -0.28
C ILE A 57 -1.34 10.43 -0.08
N ALA A 58 -2.36 9.62 0.19
CA ALA A 58 -2.18 8.20 0.42
C ALA A 58 -1.71 7.43 -0.83
N GLU A 59 -2.13 7.87 -2.03
CA GLU A 59 -1.63 7.32 -3.30
C GLU A 59 -0.15 7.61 -3.50
N GLU A 60 0.28 8.84 -3.24
CA GLU A 60 1.68 9.22 -3.39
C GLU A 60 2.56 8.53 -2.34
N CYS A 61 2.11 8.43 -1.10
CA CYS A 61 2.80 7.65 -0.06
C CYS A 61 2.92 6.16 -0.46
N ALA A 62 1.86 5.57 -1.02
CA ALA A 62 1.89 4.18 -1.50
C ALA A 62 2.89 4.00 -2.65
N ARG A 63 2.98 4.98 -3.56
CA ARG A 63 3.94 4.97 -4.68
C ARG A 63 5.38 5.00 -4.17
N ILE A 64 5.71 5.95 -3.30
CA ILE A 64 7.05 6.09 -2.71
C ILE A 64 7.41 4.84 -1.90
N PHE A 65 6.47 4.32 -1.10
CA PHE A 65 6.70 3.09 -0.34
C PHE A 65 7.03 1.89 -1.25
N MET A 66 6.28 1.70 -2.35
CA MET A 66 6.56 0.61 -3.28
C MET A 66 7.84 0.81 -4.11
N GLU A 67 8.32 2.06 -4.25
CA GLU A 67 9.61 2.37 -4.85
C GLU A 67 10.76 1.91 -3.95
N ASP A 68 10.66 2.19 -2.65
CA ASP A 68 11.65 1.78 -1.64
C ASP A 68 11.59 0.26 -1.34
N TYR A 69 10.39 -0.35 -1.48
CA TYR A 69 10.14 -1.77 -1.20
C TYR A 69 9.50 -2.49 -2.42
N PRO A 70 10.27 -2.86 -3.46
CA PRO A 70 9.73 -3.39 -4.72
C PRO A 70 8.97 -4.73 -4.61
N GLY A 71 9.13 -5.46 -3.49
CA GLY A 71 8.42 -6.71 -3.20
C GLY A 71 7.01 -6.52 -2.63
N ASP A 72 6.71 -5.31 -2.14
CA ASP A 72 5.46 -4.98 -1.47
C ASP A 72 4.44 -4.37 -2.44
N ARG A 73 3.16 -4.50 -2.10
CA ARG A 73 2.04 -3.98 -2.88
C ARG A 73 1.05 -3.29 -1.96
N VAL A 74 0.82 -2.01 -2.21
CA VAL A 74 -0.16 -1.20 -1.47
C VAL A 74 -1.30 -0.81 -2.40
N PHE A 75 -2.52 -1.22 -2.07
CA PHE A 75 -3.72 -0.92 -2.82
C PHE A 75 -4.56 0.11 -2.06
N VAL A 76 -4.91 1.19 -2.75
CA VAL A 76 -5.56 2.33 -2.12
C VAL A 76 -6.92 2.55 -2.79
N SER A 77 -8.02 2.29 -2.08
CA SER A 77 -9.39 2.45 -2.59
C SER A 77 -10.08 3.66 -1.95
N GLY A 78 -11.00 4.29 -2.70
CA GLY A 78 -11.87 5.36 -2.18
C GLY A 78 -13.11 4.81 -1.48
N GLY A 79 -13.88 5.67 -0.81
CA GLY A 79 -15.16 5.31 -0.19
C GLY A 79 -15.66 6.26 0.90
N GLY A 80 -14.83 7.21 1.35
CA GLY A 80 -15.17 8.19 2.40
C GLY A 80 -14.78 7.71 3.80
N SER A 81 -14.73 8.64 4.75
CA SER A 81 -14.24 8.37 6.13
C SER A 81 -15.00 7.23 6.83
N SER A 82 -16.34 7.23 6.78
CA SER A 82 -17.14 6.19 7.43
C SER A 82 -16.95 4.80 6.80
N HIS A 83 -16.70 4.75 5.48
CA HIS A 83 -16.33 3.49 4.83
C HIS A 83 -14.96 3.01 5.30
N GLY A 84 -13.98 3.90 5.42
CA GLY A 84 -12.63 3.57 5.90
C GLY A 84 -12.64 2.96 7.30
N VAL A 85 -13.34 3.60 8.25
CA VAL A 85 -13.49 3.10 9.63
C VAL A 85 -14.14 1.72 9.63
N LYS A 86 -15.29 1.59 8.96
CA LYS A 86 -16.03 0.32 8.90
C LYS A 86 -15.22 -0.79 8.24
N ALA A 87 -14.49 -0.51 7.17
CA ALA A 87 -13.75 -1.53 6.44
C ALA A 87 -12.61 -2.15 7.27
N VAL A 88 -11.97 -1.36 8.15
CA VAL A 88 -10.98 -1.87 9.12
C VAL A 88 -11.67 -2.62 10.24
N ALA A 89 -12.77 -2.07 10.77
CA ALA A 89 -13.55 -2.71 11.81
C ALA A 89 -14.06 -4.11 11.39
N ASP A 90 -14.49 -4.24 10.14
CA ASP A 90 -14.95 -5.49 9.53
C ASP A 90 -13.77 -6.42 9.11
N GLY A 91 -12.52 -5.98 9.28
CA GLY A 91 -11.32 -6.74 8.93
C GLY A 91 -11.07 -6.91 7.42
N THR A 92 -11.82 -6.18 6.59
CA THR A 92 -11.71 -6.26 5.12
C THR A 92 -10.52 -5.45 4.57
N MET A 93 -10.04 -4.47 5.34
CA MET A 93 -8.95 -3.58 4.99
C MET A 93 -7.96 -3.50 6.15
N GLY A 94 -6.67 -3.35 5.83
CA GLY A 94 -5.62 -3.22 6.84
C GLY A 94 -5.54 -1.82 7.44
N ILE A 95 -5.86 -0.79 6.64
CA ILE A 95 -5.87 0.60 7.08
C ILE A 95 -7.12 1.32 6.57
N GLY A 96 -7.66 2.18 7.42
CA GLY A 96 -8.83 3.00 7.16
C GLY A 96 -8.47 4.43 7.48
N THR A 97 -8.64 5.36 6.53
CA THR A 97 -8.35 6.77 6.78
C THR A 97 -9.65 7.53 7.02
N ALA A 98 -9.68 8.41 8.01
CA ALA A 98 -10.80 9.31 8.28
C ALA A 98 -10.29 10.77 8.36
N SER A 99 -11.07 11.71 7.80
CA SER A 99 -10.84 13.15 7.93
C SER A 99 -11.59 13.77 9.12
N ARG A 100 -11.94 12.93 10.09
CA ARG A 100 -12.63 13.27 11.34
C ARG A 100 -12.22 12.25 12.41
N ASP A 101 -12.47 12.59 13.65
CA ASP A 101 -12.39 11.63 14.76
C ASP A 101 -13.44 10.52 14.61
N LEU A 102 -13.19 9.39 15.25
CA LEU A 102 -14.20 8.33 15.39
C LEU A 102 -15.41 8.87 16.14
N THR A 103 -16.61 8.47 15.74
CA THR A 103 -17.79 8.80 16.53
C THR A 103 -17.81 7.98 17.81
N ASP A 104 -18.56 8.43 18.81
CA ASP A 104 -18.76 7.68 20.05
C ASP A 104 -19.27 6.26 19.76
N SER A 105 -20.25 6.14 18.84
CA SER A 105 -20.79 4.85 18.43
C SER A 105 -19.77 3.93 17.75
N GLU A 106 -18.83 4.48 16.96
CA GLU A 106 -17.78 3.71 16.31
C GLU A 106 -16.73 3.24 17.32
N THR A 107 -16.40 4.10 18.29
CA THR A 107 -15.45 3.80 19.37
C THR A 107 -16.00 2.75 20.32
N GLU A 108 -17.28 2.85 20.69
CA GLU A 108 -17.96 1.86 21.52
C GLU A 108 -18.12 0.51 20.84
N ALA A 109 -18.43 0.50 19.54
CA ALA A 109 -18.58 -0.72 18.76
C ALA A 109 -17.24 -1.42 18.49
N HIS A 110 -16.14 -0.66 18.38
CA HIS A 110 -14.83 -1.16 17.99
C HIS A 110 -13.71 -0.54 18.86
N PRO A 111 -13.66 -0.88 20.17
CA PRO A 111 -12.71 -0.26 21.11
C PRO A 111 -11.25 -0.60 20.83
N ASP A 112 -11.00 -1.66 20.05
CA ASP A 112 -9.66 -2.12 19.69
C ASP A 112 -9.10 -1.42 18.43
N LEU A 113 -9.86 -0.50 17.80
CA LEU A 113 -9.35 0.26 16.67
C LEU A 113 -8.21 1.19 17.11
N ALA A 114 -7.02 0.94 16.58
CA ALA A 114 -5.89 1.84 16.75
C ALA A 114 -6.04 3.07 15.86
N VAL A 115 -6.14 4.25 16.49
CA VAL A 115 -6.20 5.54 15.80
C VAL A 115 -4.83 6.19 15.77
N HIS A 116 -4.36 6.54 14.57
CA HIS A 116 -3.10 7.24 14.36
C HIS A 116 -3.32 8.54 13.60
N ALA A 117 -2.96 9.66 14.22
CA ALA A 117 -2.97 10.96 13.56
C ALA A 117 -1.78 11.05 12.58
N ILE A 118 -2.07 11.23 11.29
CA ILE A 118 -1.05 11.31 10.24
C ILE A 118 -0.81 12.74 9.74
N ALA A 119 -1.79 13.63 9.89
CA ALA A 119 -1.75 15.01 9.43
C ALA A 119 -2.83 15.86 10.12
N MET A 120 -2.70 17.18 10.01
CA MET A 120 -3.75 18.17 10.29
C MET A 120 -4.22 18.79 8.98
N ASP A 121 -5.53 18.81 8.75
CA ASP A 121 -6.20 19.42 7.59
C ASP A 121 -6.81 20.76 7.99
N GLY A 122 -6.66 21.78 7.14
CA GLY A 122 -7.20 23.12 7.34
C GLY A 122 -8.40 23.37 6.43
N ILE A 123 -9.55 23.73 6.99
CA ILE A 123 -10.71 24.18 6.21
C ILE A 123 -10.75 25.70 6.21
N ALA A 124 -10.82 26.31 5.03
CA ALA A 124 -10.98 27.74 4.89
C ALA A 124 -12.33 28.08 4.25
N ILE A 125 -12.94 29.15 4.75
CA ILE A 125 -14.10 29.76 4.12
C ILE A 125 -13.59 30.78 3.12
N VAL A 126 -13.91 30.58 1.84
CA VAL A 126 -13.52 31.48 0.77
C VAL A 126 -14.74 32.21 0.26
N VAL A 127 -14.63 33.53 0.18
CA VAL A 127 -15.64 34.40 -0.42
C VAL A 127 -15.12 34.94 -1.75
N HIS A 128 -16.02 35.34 -2.63
CA HIS A 128 -15.66 36.01 -3.87
C HIS A 128 -14.81 37.28 -3.58
N PRO A 129 -13.78 37.61 -4.38
CA PRO A 129 -12.92 38.77 -4.13
C PRO A 129 -13.65 40.12 -4.06
N GLU A 130 -14.80 40.25 -4.71
CA GLU A 130 -15.63 41.47 -4.67
C GLU A 130 -16.57 41.52 -3.46
N ASN A 131 -16.61 40.46 -2.63
CA ASN A 131 -17.45 40.44 -1.44
C ASN A 131 -16.84 41.40 -0.39
N PRO A 132 -17.59 42.41 0.09
CA PRO A 132 -17.07 43.42 1.01
C PRO A 132 -16.89 42.91 2.45
N VAL A 133 -17.13 41.64 2.72
CA VAL A 133 -16.98 41.05 4.05
C VAL A 133 -15.52 40.80 4.38
N ASP A 134 -15.00 41.56 5.34
CA ASP A 134 -13.63 41.40 5.85
C ASP A 134 -13.48 40.27 6.90
N GLY A 135 -14.59 39.76 7.43
CA GLY A 135 -14.56 38.69 8.42
C GLY A 135 -15.94 38.21 8.85
N LEU A 136 -16.02 36.94 9.24
CA LEU A 136 -17.25 36.30 9.72
C LEU A 136 -17.00 35.64 11.08
N THR A 137 -17.94 35.85 11.99
CA THR A 137 -17.98 35.10 13.25
C THR A 137 -18.55 33.69 13.02
N MET A 138 -18.27 32.75 13.93
CA MET A 138 -18.83 31.40 13.85
C MET A 138 -20.37 31.38 13.86
N ALA A 139 -21.00 32.29 14.60
CA ALA A 139 -22.47 32.41 14.62
C ALA A 139 -23.02 32.89 13.26
N GLN A 140 -22.33 33.82 12.60
CA GLN A 140 -22.70 34.27 11.26
C GLN A 140 -22.49 33.17 10.23
N LEU A 141 -21.37 32.43 10.29
CA LEU A 141 -21.13 31.28 9.42
C LEU A 141 -22.22 30.23 9.59
N GLN A 142 -22.58 29.89 10.83
CA GLN A 142 -23.67 28.96 11.10
C GLN A 142 -24.98 29.45 10.49
N GLY A 143 -25.37 30.71 10.72
CA GLY A 143 -26.58 31.29 10.15
C GLY A 143 -26.58 31.31 8.62
N ILE A 144 -25.42 31.50 7.98
CA ILE A 144 -25.25 31.41 6.54
C ILE A 144 -25.48 29.98 6.04
N TYR A 145 -24.87 28.97 6.67
CA TYR A 145 -24.99 27.57 6.26
C TYR A 145 -26.35 26.93 6.57
N THR A 146 -27.06 27.42 7.59
CA THR A 146 -28.45 27.00 7.88
C THR A 146 -29.47 27.72 7.00
N GLY A 147 -29.06 28.78 6.29
CA GLY A 147 -29.95 29.61 5.47
C GLY A 147 -30.79 30.61 6.28
N GLU A 148 -30.50 30.81 7.57
CA GLU A 148 -31.13 31.83 8.40
C GLU A 148 -30.67 33.24 7.98
N ILE A 149 -29.39 33.38 7.65
CA ILE A 149 -28.81 34.57 7.05
C ILE A 149 -28.70 34.26 5.56
N THR A 150 -29.45 34.98 4.72
CA THR A 150 -29.49 34.80 3.26
C THR A 150 -28.81 35.93 2.49
N ASN A 151 -28.50 37.04 3.18
CA ASN A 151 -27.82 38.19 2.60
C ASN A 151 -26.76 38.71 3.57
N TRP A 152 -25.51 38.70 3.12
CA TRP A 152 -24.33 39.10 3.90
C TRP A 152 -23.29 39.80 3.01
N GLY A 153 -23.73 40.43 1.92
CA GLY A 153 -22.83 40.94 0.88
C GLY A 153 -22.88 40.01 -0.33
N MET A 154 -23.14 40.58 -1.50
CA MET A 154 -23.39 39.82 -2.72
C MET A 154 -22.18 38.94 -3.04
N SER A 155 -22.40 37.62 -3.06
CA SER A 155 -21.67 36.56 -3.79
C SER A 155 -21.45 35.30 -2.95
N VAL A 156 -21.45 34.18 -3.68
CA VAL A 156 -21.39 32.78 -3.23
C VAL A 156 -20.22 32.52 -2.29
N VAL A 157 -20.48 31.75 -1.23
CA VAL A 157 -19.47 31.20 -0.31
C VAL A 157 -19.09 29.82 -0.80
N GLU A 158 -17.80 29.56 -0.98
CA GLU A 158 -17.28 28.24 -1.30
C GLU A 158 -16.36 27.76 -0.16
N ILE A 159 -16.54 26.50 0.25
CA ILE A 159 -15.62 25.86 1.21
C ILE A 159 -14.47 25.28 0.41
N GLN A 160 -13.26 25.80 0.63
CA GLN A 160 -12.04 25.19 0.12
C GLN A 160 -11.35 24.46 1.28
N ARG A 161 -10.97 23.21 1.04
CA ARG A 161 -10.06 22.47 1.93
C ARG A 161 -8.64 22.72 1.43
N LEU A 162 -7.75 23.11 2.34
CA LEU A 162 -6.37 23.53 2.05
C LEU A 162 -5.38 22.38 2.07
#